data_AF-A0AAJ2EAU3-F1
#
_entry.id   AF-A0AAJ2EAU3-F1
#
_cell.length_a   1.000
_cell.length_b   1.000
_cell.length_c   1.000
_cell.angle_alpha   90.00
_cell.angle_beta   90.00
_cell.angle_gamma   90.00
#
_symmetry.space_group_name_H-M   'P 1'
#
loop_
_entity.id
_entity.type
_entity.pdbx_description
1 polymer ?
#
loop_
_entity_poly.entity_id
_entity_poly.type
_entity_poly.pdbx_seq_one_letter_code
_entity_poly.pdbx_strand_id
1 'polypeptide(L)'
;MSFLQRLFHRREHAVKTDLYVSDFEQFLNRLKHDHPELDREQMLGRALLWDKLPQFPNSGDVAGKEGELRQPSYVYYSRTD
;
A
#
# COMPACT_ATOMS: atom_id res chain seq x y z
N MET A 1 -44.96 7.16 13.48
CA MET A 1 -44.46 7.78 12.23
C MET A 1 -43.17 8.50 12.63
N SER A 2 -41.95 8.01 12.49
CA SER A 2 -41.35 7.09 11.53
C SER A 2 -40.41 6.14 12.29
N PHE A 3 -40.86 4.89 12.40
CA PHE A 3 -40.05 3.72 12.66
C PHE A 3 -39.19 3.56 11.39
N LEU A 4 -37.85 3.46 11.50
CA LEU A 4 -36.84 3.19 10.44
C LEU A 4 -35.70 4.23 10.34
N GLN A 5 -34.94 4.43 11.42
CA GLN A 5 -33.55 4.88 11.32
C GLN A 5 -32.73 4.26 12.46
N ARG A 6 -32.68 2.93 12.47
CA ARG A 6 -31.78 2.14 13.32
C ARG A 6 -31.34 0.91 12.54
N LEU A 7 -30.54 1.12 11.52
CA LEU A 7 -29.77 0.08 10.85
C LEU A 7 -28.38 0.67 10.59
N PHE A 8 -27.32 -0.08 10.86
CA PHE A 8 -25.89 0.32 10.89
C PHE A 8 -25.35 0.89 12.20
N HIS A 9 -25.75 0.31 13.34
CA HIS A 9 -24.79 0.11 14.43
C HIS A 9 -24.61 -1.39 14.62
N ARG A 10 -24.06 -2.08 13.61
CA ARG A 10 -23.45 -3.40 13.84
C ARG A 10 -22.23 -3.11 14.71
N ARG A 11 -22.37 -3.28 16.03
CA ARG A 11 -21.21 -3.41 16.90
C ARG A 11 -20.50 -4.68 16.44
N GLU A 12 -19.41 -4.50 15.71
CA GLU A 12 -18.40 -5.53 15.53
C GLU A 12 -17.86 -5.82 16.94
N HIS A 13 -18.48 -6.76 17.64
CA HIS A 13 -17.83 -7.38 18.79
C HIS A 13 -16.72 -8.26 18.22
N ALA A 14 -15.58 -7.64 17.94
CA ALA A 14 -14.35 -8.35 17.61
C ALA A 14 -14.13 -9.39 18.71
N VAL A 15 -14.22 -10.66 18.34
CA VAL A 15 -13.84 -11.77 19.21
C VAL A 15 -12.39 -11.49 19.58
N LYS A 16 -12.13 -11.14 20.84
CA LYS A 16 -10.77 -11.07 21.38
C LYS A 16 -10.25 -12.50 21.48
N THR A 17 -9.79 -13.02 20.36
CA THR A 17 -8.85 -14.14 20.36
C THR A 17 -7.53 -13.57 20.87
N ASP A 18 -7.01 -14.08 21.99
CA ASP A 18 -5.70 -13.71 22.54
C ASP A 18 -4.57 -14.23 21.62
N LEU A 19 -4.55 -13.73 20.38
CA LEU A 19 -3.50 -13.97 19.42
C LEU A 19 -2.34 -13.05 19.72
N TYR A 20 -1.12 -13.55 19.49
CA TYR A 20 0.08 -12.72 19.58
C TYR A 20 -0.03 -11.53 18.62
N VAL A 21 0.19 -10.32 19.14
CA VAL A 21 0.26 -9.08 18.36
C VAL A 21 1.71 -8.60 18.39
N SER A 22 2.31 -8.46 17.20
CA SER A 22 3.68 -7.97 17.08
C SER A 22 3.80 -6.51 17.51
N ASP A 23 5.02 -6.07 17.83
CA ASP A 23 5.29 -4.67 18.20
C ASP A 23 4.92 -3.71 17.07
N PHE A 24 5.08 -4.15 15.81
CA PHE A 24 4.70 -3.38 14.63
C PHE A 24 3.19 -3.17 14.55
N GLU A 25 2.40 -4.23 14.79
CA GLU A 25 0.93 -4.13 14.83
C GLU A 25 0.46 -3.24 15.99
N GLN A 26 1.10 -3.36 17.16
CA GLN A 26 0.80 -2.47 18.30
C GLN A 26 1.07 -1.00 17.96
N PHE A 27 2.19 -0.71 17.28
CA PHE A 27 2.52 0.62 16.80
C PHE A 27 1.48 1.14 15.81
N LEU A 28 1.13 0.37 14.78
CA LEU A 28 0.13 0.78 13.79
C LEU A 28 -1.24 1.05 14.42
N ASN A 29 -1.66 0.23 15.37
CA ASN A 29 -2.91 0.43 16.09
C ASN A 29 -2.91 1.74 16.88
N ARG A 30 -1.81 2.07 17.57
CA ARG A 30 -1.68 3.36 18.28
C ARG A 30 -1.68 4.53 17.30
N LEU A 31 -0.90 4.44 16.22
CA LEU A 31 -0.81 5.48 15.20
C LEU A 31 -2.19 5.80 14.60
N LYS A 32 -2.97 4.78 14.24
CA LYS A 32 -4.32 4.96 13.68
C LYS A 32 -5.34 5.44 14.71
N HIS A 33 -5.13 5.13 15.99
CA HIS A 33 -5.96 5.65 17.07
C HIS A 33 -5.74 7.15 17.26
N ASP A 34 -4.48 7.58 17.27
CA ASP A 34 -4.09 8.97 17.46
C ASP A 34 -4.38 9.84 16.21
N HIS A 35 -4.38 9.23 15.02
CA HIS A 35 -4.58 9.88 13.72
C HIS A 35 -5.68 9.20 12.89
N PRO A 36 -6.97 9.41 13.19
CA PRO A 36 -8.08 8.79 12.47
C PRO A 36 -8.20 9.22 11.00
N GLU A 37 -7.64 10.38 10.63
CA GLU A 37 -7.61 10.91 9.26
C GLU A 37 -6.56 10.24 8.36
N LEU A 38 -5.59 9.53 8.94
CA LEU A 38 -4.40 9.01 8.25
C LEU A 38 -4.75 8.16 7.04
N ASP A 39 -5.76 7.28 7.13
CA ASP A 39 -6.16 6.41 6.02
C ASP A 39 -6.70 7.22 4.83
N ARG A 40 -7.44 8.31 5.10
CA ARG A 40 -7.92 9.23 4.06
C ARG A 40 -6.75 9.96 3.41
N GLU A 41 -5.82 10.46 4.21
CA GLU A 41 -4.63 11.16 3.70
C GLU A 41 -3.74 10.25 2.86
N GLN A 42 -3.54 9.01 3.27
CA GLN A 42 -2.79 8.02 2.48
C GLN A 42 -3.48 7.73 1.15
N MET A 43 -4.80 7.59 1.14
CA MET A 43 -5.57 7.40 -0.09
C MET A 43 -5.42 8.59 -1.03
N LEU A 44 -5.57 9.81 -0.51
CA LEU A 44 -5.38 11.05 -1.29
C LEU A 44 -3.95 11.18 -1.81
N GLY A 45 -2.95 10.92 -0.94
CA GLY A 45 -1.53 10.94 -1.27
C GLY A 45 -1.16 9.96 -2.39
N ARG A 46 -1.72 8.75 -2.36
CA ARG A 46 -1.57 7.78 -3.45
C ARG A 46 -2.23 8.28 -4.73
N ALA A 47 -3.49 8.75 -4.66
CA ALA A 47 -4.22 9.22 -5.84
C ALA A 47 -3.53 10.38 -6.58
N LEU A 48 -2.81 11.28 -5.88
CA LEU A 48 -2.19 12.48 -6.47
C LEU A 48 -1.29 12.25 -7.69
N LEU A 49 -0.63 11.09 -7.77
CA LEU A 49 0.33 10.77 -8.83
C LEU A 49 -0.08 9.58 -9.68
N TRP A 50 -1.15 8.87 -9.33
CA TRP A 50 -1.59 7.67 -10.06
C TRP A 50 -2.18 8.00 -11.43
N ASP A 51 -2.81 9.16 -11.59
CA ASP A 51 -3.34 9.63 -12.89
C ASP A 51 -2.27 10.34 -13.75
N LYS A 52 -1.05 10.49 -13.22
CA LYS A 52 0.03 11.18 -13.93
C LYS A 52 0.88 10.16 -14.66
N LEU A 53 0.83 10.20 -15.99
CA LEU A 53 1.89 9.61 -16.80
C LEU A 53 3.23 10.20 -16.35
N PRO A 54 4.32 9.40 -16.33
CA PRO A 54 5.65 9.92 -16.08
C PRO A 54 5.92 11.13 -16.99
N GLN A 55 5.98 12.32 -16.40
CA GLN A 55 6.32 13.53 -17.16
C GLN A 55 7.83 13.56 -17.30
N PHE A 56 8.34 12.89 -18.33
CA PHE A 56 9.73 13.03 -18.68
C PHE A 56 9.85 14.17 -19.72
N PRO A 57 10.49 15.31 -19.38
CA PRO A 57 10.73 16.39 -20.34
C PRO A 57 11.82 16.05 -21.39
N ASN A 58 12.30 14.81 -21.40
CA ASN A 58 13.16 14.17 -22.39
C ASN A 58 13.28 12.72 -21.90
N SER A 59 12.26 11.87 -22.07
CA SER A 59 12.41 10.48 -21.62
C SER A 59 13.52 9.83 -22.43
N GLY A 60 14.65 9.65 -21.76
CA GLY A 60 15.64 8.65 -22.11
C GLY A 60 15.08 7.24 -21.99
N ASP A 61 13.88 6.97 -22.51
CA ASP A 61 13.45 5.60 -22.83
C ASP A 61 14.43 4.98 -23.85
N VAL A 62 15.23 5.82 -24.52
CA VAL A 62 16.39 5.43 -25.35
C VAL A 62 17.74 5.51 -24.58
N ALA A 63 17.83 6.31 -23.51
CA ALA A 63 19.06 6.44 -22.70
C ALA A 63 19.18 5.39 -21.58
N GLY A 64 18.25 4.44 -21.52
CA GLY A 64 18.34 3.25 -20.65
C GLY A 64 19.34 2.20 -21.13
N LYS A 65 19.99 2.38 -22.28
CA LYS A 65 20.95 1.38 -22.80
C LYS A 65 22.32 1.42 -22.14
N GLU A 66 22.66 2.50 -21.45
CA GLU A 66 23.98 2.65 -20.82
C GLU A 66 24.08 1.96 -19.45
N GLY A 67 22.95 1.53 -18.88
CA GLY A 67 22.87 0.83 -17.59
C GLY A 67 22.05 -0.46 -17.61
N GLU A 68 21.65 -0.96 -18.79
CA GLU A 68 20.89 -2.20 -18.92
C GLU A 68 21.79 -3.40 -18.59
N LEU A 69 21.75 -3.85 -17.33
CA LEU A 69 22.33 -5.12 -16.93
C LEU A 69 21.49 -6.23 -17.55
N ARG A 70 22.06 -6.96 -18.51
CA ARG A 70 21.40 -8.09 -19.17
C ARG A 70 21.10 -9.17 -18.13
N GLN A 71 19.87 -9.21 -17.65
CA GLN A 71 19.43 -10.22 -16.69
C GLN A 71 19.31 -11.58 -17.39
N PRO A 72 19.82 -12.68 -16.80
CA PRO A 72 19.59 -14.01 -17.33
C PRO A 72 18.09 -14.33 -17.27
N SER A 73 17.60 -15.11 -18.23
CA SER A 73 16.18 -15.53 -18.28
C SER A 73 15.77 -16.39 -17.08
N TYR A 74 16.74 -16.96 -16.37
CA TYR A 74 16.51 -17.78 -15.19
C TYR A 74 17.55 -17.49 -14.11
N VAL A 75 17.08 -17.30 -12.87
CA VAL A 75 17.89 -16.88 -11.71
C VAL A 75 19.02 -17.87 -11.40
N TYR A 76 18.84 -19.15 -11.72
CA TYR A 76 19.85 -20.20 -11.46
C TYR A 76 20.63 -20.63 -12.71
N TYR A 77 20.56 -19.86 -13.80
CA TYR A 77 21.36 -20.17 -14.97
C TYR A 77 22.83 -19.80 -14.71
N SER A 78 23.62 -20.77 -14.25
CA SER A 78 25.09 -20.66 -14.31
C SER A 78 25.52 -20.93 -15.75
N ARG A 79 25.98 -19.90 -16.47
CA ARG A 79 26.67 -20.08 -17.74
C ARG A 79 28.03 -20.71 -17.43
N THR A 80 28.12 -22.03 -17.53
CA THR A 80 29.40 -22.73 -17.52
C THR A 80 29.99 -22.58 -18.93
N ASP A 81 30.98 -21.70 -19.08
CA ASP A 81 31.81 -21.62 -20.28
C ASP A 81 32.86 -22.77 -20.31
#